data_AF-A0A4Q9BGK5-F1
#
_entry.id   AF-A0A4Q9BGK5-F1
#
_cell.length_a   1.000
_cell.length_b   1.000
_cell.length_c   1.000
_cell.angle_alpha   90.00
_cell.angle_beta   90.00
_cell.angle_gamma   90.00
#
_symmetry.space_group_name_H-M   'P 1'
#
loop_
_entity.id
_entity.type
_entity.pdbx_description
1 polymer ?
#
loop_
_entity_poly.entity_id
_entity_poly.type
_entity_poly.pdbx_seq_one_letter_code
_entity_poly.pdbx_strand_id
1 'polypeptide(L)' 'MKYDLLERISVVHTVKCCKTADFEIAVDSFSTLEKFKVELMESQGTDELSTLKTKIDDWASTHPIVFEVDIEEILGNHGK' A
#
# COMPACT_ATOMS: atom_id res chain seq x y z
N MET A 1 4.19 13.45 3.04
CA MET A 1 4.37 12.65 1.81
C MET A 1 5.00 11.30 2.06
N LYS A 2 6.29 11.17 2.47
CA LYS A 2 6.86 9.83 2.73
C LYS A 2 6.09 9.04 3.79
N TYR A 3 5.73 9.71 4.88
CA TYR A 3 4.90 9.12 5.94
C TYR A 3 3.55 8.65 5.41
N ASP A 4 2.81 9.54 4.73
CA ASP A 4 1.50 9.22 4.13
C ASP A 4 1.58 8.05 3.13
N LEU A 5 2.66 7.97 2.34
CA LEU A 5 2.89 6.84 1.43
C LEU A 5 3.20 5.56 2.19
N LEU A 6 3.98 5.61 3.27
CA LEU A 6 4.24 4.44 4.12
C LEU A 6 2.94 3.90 4.72
N GLU A 7 2.09 4.78 5.25
CA GLU A 7 0.78 4.43 5.77
C GLU A 7 -0.08 3.79 4.67
N ARG A 8 -0.17 4.43 3.51
CA ARG A 8 -0.93 3.90 2.36
C ARG A 8 -0.43 2.51 1.93
N ILE A 9 0.88 2.32 1.78
CA ILE A 9 1.49 1.03 1.45
C ILE A 9 1.07 -0.04 2.47
N SER A 10 1.18 0.27 3.76
CA SER A 10 0.82 -0.63 4.85
C SER A 10 -0.66 -0.98 4.85
N VAL A 11 -1.54 -0.01 4.61
CA VAL A 11 -2.99 -0.22 4.59
C VAL A 11 -3.42 -1.04 3.38
N VAL A 12 -2.89 -0.75 2.18
CA VAL A 12 -3.17 -1.56 0.98
C VAL A 12 -2.77 -3.01 1.21
N HIS A 13 -1.61 -3.26 1.81
CA HIS A 13 -1.20 -4.62 2.19
C HIS A 13 -2.21 -5.28 3.14
N THR A 14 -2.57 -4.60 4.23
CA THR A 14 -3.51 -5.11 5.22
C THR A 14 -4.85 -5.48 4.58
N VAL A 15 -5.42 -4.60 3.76
CA VAL A 15 -6.71 -4.86 3.09
C VAL A 15 -6.59 -6.05 2.14
N LYS A 16 -5.51 -6.15 1.35
CA LYS A 16 -5.30 -7.30 0.46
C LYS A 16 -5.23 -8.61 1.24
N CYS A 17 -4.52 -8.64 2.37
CA CYS A 17 -4.44 -9.80 3.25
C CYS A 17 -5.79 -10.13 3.90
N CYS A 18 -6.60 -9.13 4.26
CA CYS A 18 -7.94 -9.35 4.81
C CYS A 18 -8.94 -9.87 3.76
N LYS A 19 -8.78 -9.51 2.48
CA LYS A 19 -9.72 -9.85 1.40
C LYS A 19 -9.39 -11.17 0.69
N THR A 20 -8.20 -11.74 0.89
CA THR A 20 -7.81 -13.01 0.28
C THR A 20 -7.89 -14.16 1.28
N ALA A 21 -8.35 -15.32 0.81
CA ALA A 21 -8.16 -16.60 1.50
C ALA A 21 -6.97 -17.40 0.91
N ASP A 22 -6.39 -16.90 -0.18
CA ASP A 22 -5.27 -17.50 -0.87
C ASP A 22 -3.95 -17.05 -0.24
N PHE A 23 -3.15 -18.02 0.20
CA PHE A 23 -1.86 -17.79 0.85
C PHE A 23 -0.81 -17.22 -0.12
N GLU A 24 -0.80 -17.65 -1.37
CA GLU A 24 0.17 -17.16 -2.37
C GLU A 24 -0.04 -15.66 -2.62
N ILE A 25 -1.30 -15.24 -2.74
CA ILE A 25 -1.66 -13.82 -2.87
C ILE A 25 -1.19 -13.01 -1.65
N ALA A 26 -1.32 -13.55 -0.43
CA ALA A 26 -0.87 -12.87 0.78
C ALA A 26 0.66 -12.72 0.84
N VAL A 27 1.40 -13.75 0.43
CA VAL A 27 2.88 -13.73 0.36
C VAL A 27 3.37 -12.77 -0.73
N ASP A 28 2.72 -12.74 -1.88
CA ASP A 28 3.03 -11.80 -2.97
C ASP A 28 2.74 -10.36 -2.54
N SER A 29 1.64 -10.14 -1.80
CA SER A 29 1.31 -8.85 -1.19
C SER A 29 2.40 -8.40 -0.21
N PHE A 30 2.92 -9.30 0.63
CA PHE A 30 4.03 -9.01 1.55
C PHE A 30 5.32 -8.66 0.81
N SER A 31 5.66 -9.41 -0.23
CA SER A 31 6.84 -9.14 -1.06
C SER A 31 6.75 -7.77 -1.75
N THR A 32 5.54 -7.38 -2.17
CA THR A 32 5.28 -6.06 -2.78
C THR A 32 5.39 -4.93 -1.76
N LEU A 33 4.86 -5.13 -0.55
CA LEU A 33 5.02 -4.24 0.59
C LEU A 33 6.49 -3.94 0.88
N GLU A 34 7.35 -4.96 0.95
CA GLU A 34 8.79 -4.78 1.20
C GLU A 34 9.47 -3.98 0.08
N LYS A 35 9.17 -4.30 -1.19
CA LYS A 35 9.71 -3.56 -2.34
C LYS A 35 9.35 -2.08 -2.28
N PHE A 36 8.09 -1.74 -2.01
CA PHE A 36 7.67 -0.34 -1.92
C PHE A 36 8.28 0.39 -0.73
N LYS A 37 8.49 -0.29 0.41
CA LYS A 37 9.21 0.30 1.55
C LYS A 37 10.66 0.64 1.20
N VAL A 38 11.36 -0.24 0.49
CA VAL A 38 12.73 0.02 0.01
C VAL A 38 12.73 1.21 -0.95
N GLU A 39 11.87 1.20 -1.97
CA GLU A 39 11.79 2.31 -2.94
C GLU A 39 11.45 3.65 -2.26
N LEU A 40 10.58 3.64 -1.25
CA LEU A 40 10.25 4.82 -0.46
C LEU A 40 11.45 5.36 0.34
N MET A 41 12.25 4.48 0.94
CA MET A 41 13.45 4.87 1.68
C MET A 41 14.49 5.48 0.75
N GLU A 42 14.68 4.88 -0.42
CA GLU A 42 15.66 5.31 -1.42
C GLU A 42 15.27 6.60 -2.14
N SER A 43 13.97 6.89 -2.30
CA SER A 43 13.47 8.10 -2.96
C SER A 43 14.01 9.38 -2.28
N GLN A 44 14.63 10.28 -3.04
CA GLN A 44 15.15 11.56 -2.55
C GLN A 44 14.32 12.76 -3.02
N GLY A 45 13.51 12.59 -4.08
CA GLY A 45 12.77 13.69 -4.72
C GLY A 45 11.25 13.53 -4.72
N THR A 46 10.53 14.64 -4.93
CA THR A 46 9.07 14.67 -5.05
C THR A 46 8.55 13.90 -6.26
N ASP A 47 9.31 13.88 -7.36
CA ASP A 47 8.91 13.20 -8.60
C ASP A 47 8.97 11.67 -8.45
N GLU A 48 10.00 11.17 -7.75
CA GLU A 48 10.13 9.76 -7.39
C GLU A 48 9.01 9.33 -6.45
N LEU A 49 8.70 10.15 -5.43
CA LEU A 49 7.58 9.88 -4.52
C LEU A 49 6.22 9.89 -5.23
N SER A 50 6.05 10.76 -6.22
CA SER A 50 4.82 10.80 -7.03
C SER A 50 4.70 9.57 -7.93
N THR A 51 5.82 9.12 -8.50
CA THR A 51 5.88 7.88 -9.28
C THR A 51 5.56 6.67 -8.41
N LEU A 52 6.13 6.61 -7.19
CA LEU A 52 5.83 5.57 -6.23
C LEU A 52 4.36 5.58 -5.81
N LYS A 53 3.75 6.76 -5.62
CA LYS A 53 2.31 6.87 -5.37
C LYS A 53 1.49 6.19 -6.47
N THR A 54 1.79 6.47 -7.73
CA THR A 54 1.10 5.83 -8.87
C THR A 54 1.26 4.31 -8.84
N LYS A 55 2.47 3.78 -8.57
CA LYS A 55 2.69 2.34 -8.44
C LYS A 55 1.87 1.70 -7.31
N ILE A 56 1.72 2.40 -6.18
CA ILE A 56 0.89 1.94 -5.06
C ILE A 56 -0.59 1.92 -5.45
N ASP A 57 -1.06 2.94 -6.16
CA ASP A 57 -2.44 3.02 -6.65
C ASP A 57 -2.73 1.92 -7.69
N ASP A 58 -1.78 1.66 -8.60
CA ASP A 58 -1.86 0.54 -9.54
C ASP A 58 -1.93 -0.80 -8.80
N TRP A 59 -1.09 -1.00 -7.78
CA TRP A 59 -1.14 -2.20 -6.95
C TRP A 59 -2.46 -2.34 -6.19
N ALA A 60 -3.01 -1.25 -5.65
CA ALA A 60 -4.32 -1.26 -5.01
C ALA A 60 -5.44 -1.72 -5.98
N SER A 61 -5.30 -1.40 -7.27
CA SER A 61 -6.25 -1.80 -8.31
C SER A 61 -6.14 -3.27 -8.75
N THR A 62 -5.06 -3.99 -8.40
CA THR A 62 -4.93 -5.41 -8.72
C THR A 62 -5.72 -6.29 -7.75
N HIS A 63 -6.05 -7.52 -8.14
CA HIS A 63 -6.73 -8.45 -7.25
C HIS A 63 -5.84 -8.84 -6.04
N PRO A 64 -6.39 -8.85 -4.80
CA PRO A 64 -7.69 -8.33 -4.39
C PRO A 64 -7.73 -6.81 -4.44
N ILE A 65 -8.82 -6.26 -4.99
CA ILE A 65 -8.97 -4.81 -5.20
C ILE A 65 -9.15 -4.10 -3.85
N VAL A 66 -8.39 -3.02 -3.67
CA VAL A 66 -8.47 -2.10 -2.52
C VAL A 66 -9.04 -0.77 -3.01
N PHE A 67 -10.17 -0.36 -2.44
CA PHE A 67 -10.82 0.91 -2.72
C PHE A 67 -10.36 1.97 -1.72
N GLU A 68 -10.47 3.24 -2.10
CA GLU A 68 -10.09 4.35 -1.22
C GLU A 68 -10.85 4.33 0.11
N VAL A 69 -12.13 3.93 0.09
CA VAL A 69 -12.93 3.76 1.31
C VAL A 69 -12.36 2.73 2.28
N ASP A 70 -11.75 1.65 1.78
CA ASP A 70 -11.08 0.66 2.65
C ASP A 70 -9.85 1.29 3.33
N ILE A 71 -9.16 2.18 2.62
CA ILE A 71 -7.97 2.86 3.11
C ILE A 71 -8.35 3.90 4.17
N GLU A 72 -9.36 4.72 3.87
CA GLU A 72 -9.89 5.73 4.77
C GLU A 72 -10.45 5.12 6.06
N GLU A 73 -11.12 3.97 6.00
CA GLU A 73 -11.67 3.28 7.17
C GLU A 73 -10.55 2.87 8.15
N ILE A 74 -9.43 2.35 7.63
CA ILE A 74 -8.31 1.91 8.47
C ILE A 74 -7.54 3.12 9.02
N LEU A 75 -7.25 4.13 8.19
CA LEU A 75 -6.52 5.32 8.64
C LEU A 75 -7.34 6.17 9.61
N GLY A 76 -8.64 6.33 9.36
CA GLY A 76 -9.55 7.09 10.22
C GLY A 76 -9.77 6.48 11.60
N ASN A 77 -9.57 5.17 11.76
CA ASN A 77 -9.68 4.46 13.03
C ASN A 77 -8.44 4.64 13.94
N HIS A 78 -7.33 5.20 13.45
CA HIS A 78 -6.15 5.50 14.28
C HIS A 78 -6.16 6.90 14.92
N GLY A 79 -7.21 7.70 14.68
CA GLY A 79 -7.36 9.07 15.17
C GLY A 79 -8.43 9.29 16.26
N LYS A 80 -8.95 8.22 16.89
CA LYS A 80 -9.93 8.30 17.99
C LYS A 80 -9.45 7.59 19.24
#